data_AF-A0A9W7E8E5-F1
#
_entry.id   AF-A0A9W7E8E5-F1
#
_cell.length_a   1.000
_cell.length_b   1.000
_cell.length_c   1.000
_cell.angle_alpha   90.00
_cell.angle_beta   90.00
_cell.angle_gamma   90.00
#
_symmetry.space_group_name_H-M   'P 1'
#
loop_
_entity.id
_entity.type
_entity.pdbx_description
1 polymer ?
#
loop_
_entity_poly.entity_id
_entity_poly.type
_entity_poly.pdbx_seq_one_letter_code
_entity_poly.pdbx_strand_id
1 'polypeptide(L)'
;MPNPNPPPPQTKKNSSGAVTCVFFIIKYLLLSAPKSFGLHLMQASLMDYFRPGLWWSKIFGIRNNSYTCTFSVQAASFKEVAEVLKTMEEVRENFKPLTGNDVLAKAEFVVPKNAVKKGGAQFTLWFFTPNKQWLDVMEFVHDTTNSTPTSQVFKVLSFSSGVVPASVPLCLLFSVLFFLIPFSDVGQNYSHVMTVKQQFEKKGLEAVVEKGRKSKTKQVSDTAH
;
A
#
# COMPACT_ATOMS: atom_id res chain seq x y z
N MET A 1 22.73 -16.48 57.47
CA MET A 1 23.11 -16.49 56.04
C MET A 1 23.28 -15.04 55.60
N PRO A 2 24.45 -14.64 55.08
CA PRO A 2 24.69 -13.26 54.67
C PRO A 2 23.88 -12.91 53.41
N ASN A 3 23.29 -11.72 53.41
CA ASN A 3 22.45 -11.18 52.34
C ASN A 3 23.29 -10.93 51.07
N PRO A 4 22.92 -11.42 49.87
CA PRO A 4 23.70 -11.18 48.67
C PRO A 4 23.75 -9.67 48.36
N ASN A 5 24.95 -9.17 48.10
CA ASN A 5 25.16 -7.77 47.77
C ASN A 5 24.34 -7.37 46.53
N PRO A 6 23.74 -6.16 46.52
CA PRO A 6 22.99 -5.69 45.37
C PRO A 6 23.88 -5.56 44.14
N PRO A 7 23.37 -5.87 42.94
CA PRO A 7 24.14 -5.78 41.71
C PRO A 7 24.58 -4.33 41.46
N PRO A 8 25.79 -4.13 40.88
CA PRO A 8 26.31 -2.80 40.63
C PRO A 8 25.39 -2.04 39.65
N PRO A 9 25.25 -0.71 39.83
CA PRO A 9 24.41 0.12 38.98
C PRO A 9 24.89 0.04 37.53
N GLN A 10 24.01 -0.42 36.64
CA GLN A 10 24.31 -0.49 35.21
C GLN A 10 24.48 0.92 34.66
N THR A 11 25.70 1.26 34.25
CA THR A 11 25.99 2.49 33.51
C THR A 11 25.25 2.47 32.17
N LYS A 12 24.23 3.32 32.04
CA LYS A 12 23.51 3.53 30.77
C LYS A 12 24.51 3.91 29.68
N LYS A 13 24.72 3.02 28.71
CA LYS A 13 25.48 3.31 27.49
C LYS A 13 24.82 4.50 26.80
N ASN A 14 25.49 5.65 26.79
CA ASN A 14 25.08 6.82 26.04
C ASN A 14 25.03 6.43 24.56
N SER A 15 23.82 6.24 24.04
CA SER A 15 23.59 6.06 22.61
C SER A 15 24.20 7.26 21.89
N SER A 16 25.19 7.01 21.02
CA SER A 16 25.90 8.04 20.26
C SER A 16 24.91 9.03 19.64
N GLY A 17 25.07 10.32 19.94
CA GLY A 17 24.17 11.39 19.47
C GLY A 17 24.01 11.43 17.95
N ALA A 18 24.97 10.88 17.21
CA ALA A 18 24.88 10.71 15.76
C ALA A 18 23.74 9.77 15.34
N VAL A 19 23.52 8.66 16.07
CA VAL A 19 22.44 7.71 15.79
C VAL A 19 21.09 8.39 16.02
N THR A 20 20.95 9.11 17.14
CA THR A 20 19.73 9.86 17.45
C THR A 20 19.45 10.95 16.42
N CYS A 21 20.47 11.67 15.95
CA CYS A 21 20.32 12.72 14.94
C CYS A 21 19.89 12.15 13.58
N VAL A 22 20.47 11.02 13.15
CA VAL A 22 20.06 10.32 11.92
C VAL A 22 18.61 9.83 12.04
N PHE A 23 18.20 9.28 13.18
CA PHE A 23 16.81 8.90 13.42
C PHE A 23 15.86 10.11 13.40
N PHE A 24 16.26 11.27 13.92
CA PHE A 24 15.46 12.49 13.86
C PHE A 24 15.34 13.04 12.44
N ILE A 25 16.42 13.06 11.66
CA ILE A 25 16.40 13.48 10.26
C ILE A 25 15.57 12.51 9.42
N ILE A 26 15.71 11.20 9.63
CA ILE A 26 14.87 10.19 8.98
C ILE A 26 13.42 10.37 9.41
N LYS A 27 13.13 10.59 10.69
CA LYS A 27 11.76 10.80 11.18
C LYS A 27 11.14 12.08 10.64
N TYR A 28 11.87 13.19 10.58
CA TYR A 28 11.43 14.44 9.96
C TYR A 28 11.26 14.29 8.44
N LEU A 29 12.25 13.66 7.80
CA LEU A 29 12.24 12.98 6.50
C LEU A 29 10.88 12.36 6.17
N LEU A 30 10.51 11.41 7.02
CA LEU A 30 9.35 10.56 6.87
C LEU A 30 8.06 11.29 7.24
N LEU A 31 8.05 12.27 8.13
CA LEU A 31 6.81 12.90 8.61
C LEU A 31 6.44 14.20 7.89
N SER A 32 7.41 14.90 7.31
CA SER A 32 7.22 16.27 6.80
C SER A 32 7.76 16.43 5.38
N ALA A 33 7.72 15.37 4.57
CA ALA A 33 8.11 15.48 3.17
C ALA A 33 7.32 16.62 2.51
N PRO A 34 8.00 17.65 1.97
CA PRO A 34 7.32 18.77 1.35
C PRO A 34 6.48 18.25 0.19
N LYS A 35 5.33 18.90 -0.06
CA LYS A 35 4.53 18.63 -1.25
C LYS A 35 5.44 18.72 -2.47
N SER A 36 5.80 17.58 -3.03
CA SER A 36 6.67 17.55 -4.18
C SER A 36 5.92 18.22 -5.33
N PHE A 37 6.51 19.25 -5.94
CA PHE A 37 5.95 20.06 -7.02
C PHE A 37 5.69 19.23 -8.30
N GLY A 38 4.81 18.23 -8.22
CA GLY A 38 4.52 17.27 -9.30
C GLY A 38 5.56 16.16 -9.51
N LEU A 39 6.72 16.21 -8.83
CA LEU A 39 7.79 15.21 -9.00
C LEU A 39 7.31 13.77 -8.73
N HIS A 40 6.43 13.58 -7.74
CA HIS A 40 5.81 12.28 -7.47
C HIS A 40 5.05 11.70 -8.66
N LEU A 41 4.33 12.52 -9.43
CA LEU A 41 3.60 12.06 -10.63
C LEU A 41 4.55 11.66 -11.76
N MET A 42 5.63 12.42 -11.96
CA MET A 42 6.64 12.10 -12.97
C MET A 42 7.33 10.77 -12.66
N GLN A 43 7.74 10.57 -11.40
CA GLN A 43 8.42 9.35 -10.97
C GLN A 43 7.46 8.16 -10.82
N ALA A 44 6.17 8.41 -10.60
CA ALA A 44 5.17 7.36 -10.39
C ALA A 44 5.04 6.42 -11.59
N SER A 45 5.11 6.94 -12.82
CA SER A 45 5.06 6.12 -14.03
C SER A 45 6.17 5.08 -14.07
N LEU A 46 7.39 5.48 -13.70
CA LEU A 46 8.55 4.59 -13.67
C LEU A 46 8.45 3.61 -12.49
N MET A 47 8.02 4.09 -11.32
CA MET A 47 7.81 3.25 -10.14
C MET A 47 6.74 2.17 -10.39
N ASP A 48 5.63 2.50 -11.03
CA ASP A 48 4.60 1.55 -11.47
C ASP A 48 5.12 0.59 -12.55
N TYR A 49 6.02 1.03 -13.43
CA TYR A 49 6.61 0.16 -14.44
C TYR A 49 7.56 -0.88 -13.83
N PHE A 50 8.53 -0.45 -13.02
CA PHE A 50 9.57 -1.33 -12.47
C PHE A 50 9.10 -2.15 -11.27
N ARG A 51 8.23 -1.58 -10.43
CA ARG A 51 7.65 -2.20 -9.21
C ARG A 51 8.69 -2.84 -8.29
N PRO A 52 9.78 -2.14 -7.92
CA PRO A 52 10.81 -2.70 -7.04
C PRO A 52 10.24 -3.26 -5.72
N GLY A 53 9.15 -2.69 -5.20
CA GLY A 53 8.47 -3.18 -4.01
C GLY A 53 7.93 -4.61 -4.15
N LEU A 54 7.57 -5.06 -5.37
CA LEU A 54 7.08 -6.42 -5.59
C LEU A 54 8.19 -7.44 -5.85
N TRP A 55 9.43 -7.01 -6.06
CA TRP A 55 10.53 -7.93 -6.39
C TRP A 55 10.76 -8.95 -5.27
N TRP A 56 10.68 -8.50 -4.02
CA TRP A 56 10.81 -9.38 -2.86
C TRP A 56 9.75 -10.49 -2.84
N SER A 57 8.49 -10.15 -3.14
CA SER A 57 7.42 -11.15 -3.28
C SER A 57 7.66 -12.10 -4.45
N LYS A 58 8.24 -11.64 -5.55
CA LYS A 58 8.50 -12.48 -6.73
C LYS A 58 9.67 -13.44 -6.52
N ILE A 59 10.72 -12.98 -5.84
CA ILE A 59 11.94 -13.76 -5.62
C ILE A 59 11.76 -14.71 -4.44
N PHE A 60 11.20 -14.24 -3.32
CA PHE A 60 11.16 -14.99 -2.05
C PHE A 60 9.75 -15.45 -1.66
N GLY A 61 8.71 -15.08 -2.40
CA GLY A 61 7.32 -15.43 -2.07
C GLY A 61 6.72 -14.67 -0.88
N ILE A 62 7.44 -13.71 -0.30
CA ILE A 62 7.00 -12.92 0.86
C ILE A 62 6.14 -11.74 0.40
N ARG A 63 4.87 -11.71 0.81
CA ARG A 63 3.85 -10.76 0.32
C ARG A 63 3.50 -9.62 1.29
N ASN A 64 4.43 -9.25 2.16
CA ASN A 64 4.14 -8.36 3.28
C ASN A 64 3.70 -6.95 2.87
N ASN A 65 4.01 -6.49 1.66
CA ASN A 65 3.68 -5.15 1.15
C ASN A 65 2.50 -5.12 0.15
N SER A 66 1.67 -6.16 0.15
CA SER A 66 0.59 -6.29 -0.82
C SER A 66 -0.65 -6.92 -0.20
N TYR A 67 -1.79 -6.58 -0.79
CA TYR A 67 -3.09 -7.14 -0.46
C TYR A 67 -3.76 -7.64 -1.74
N THR A 68 -4.30 -8.85 -1.69
CA THR A 68 -5.02 -9.46 -2.83
C THR A 68 -6.42 -9.85 -2.39
N CYS A 69 -7.42 -9.56 -3.23
CA CYS A 69 -8.81 -9.95 -2.98
C CYS A 69 -9.57 -10.20 -4.28
N THR A 70 -10.72 -10.84 -4.15
CA THR A 70 -11.73 -10.88 -5.20
C THR A 70 -12.76 -9.81 -4.90
N PHE A 71 -13.12 -9.03 -5.90
CA PHE A 71 -13.97 -7.87 -5.79
C PHE A 71 -15.14 -8.07 -6.75
N SER A 72 -16.35 -8.25 -6.22
CA SER A 72 -17.56 -8.40 -7.02
C SER A 72 -18.38 -7.12 -6.95
N VAL A 73 -18.83 -6.60 -8.09
CA VAL A 73 -19.64 -5.38 -8.18
C VAL A 73 -20.90 -5.69 -8.97
N GLN A 74 -22.07 -5.41 -8.40
CA GLN A 74 -23.34 -5.48 -9.12
C GLN A 74 -23.39 -4.33 -10.12
N ALA A 75 -23.13 -4.64 -11.39
CA ALA A 75 -23.08 -3.69 -12.50
C ALA A 75 -23.42 -4.41 -13.81
N ALA A 76 -24.14 -3.72 -14.68
CA ALA A 76 -24.62 -4.28 -15.95
C ALA A 76 -23.47 -4.51 -16.95
N SER A 77 -22.35 -3.80 -16.78
CA SER A 77 -21.18 -3.96 -17.65
C SER A 77 -19.89 -3.52 -16.97
N PHE A 78 -18.76 -4.03 -17.47
CA PHE A 78 -17.44 -3.51 -17.13
C PHE A 78 -17.31 -2.00 -17.36
N LYS A 79 -17.99 -1.46 -18.39
CA LYS A 79 -17.93 -0.03 -18.72
C LYS A 79 -18.49 0.83 -17.58
N GLU A 80 -19.59 0.41 -16.97
CA GLU A 80 -20.19 1.09 -15.82
C GLU A 80 -19.23 1.15 -14.63
N VAL A 81 -18.58 0.02 -14.32
CA VAL A 81 -17.54 -0.05 -13.27
C VAL A 81 -16.39 0.91 -13.59
N ALA A 82 -15.90 0.91 -14.84
CA ALA A 82 -14.81 1.77 -15.28
C ALA A 82 -15.17 3.26 -15.18
N GLU A 83 -16.41 3.65 -15.51
CA GLU A 83 -16.86 5.04 -15.35
C GLU A 83 -16.86 5.48 -13.89
N VAL A 84 -17.34 4.64 -12.96
CA VAL A 84 -17.27 4.95 -11.52
C VAL A 84 -15.82 5.12 -11.06
N LEU A 85 -14.92 4.24 -11.49
CA LEU A 85 -13.51 4.32 -11.13
C LEU A 85 -12.80 5.55 -11.72
N LYS A 86 -13.21 6.04 -12.90
CA LYS A 86 -12.72 7.32 -13.44
C LYS A 86 -13.13 8.51 -12.57
N THR A 87 -14.31 8.45 -11.94
CA THR A 87 -14.73 9.53 -11.01
C THR A 87 -13.96 9.54 -9.69
N MET A 88 -13.03 8.60 -9.45
CA MET A 88 -12.25 8.55 -8.21
C MET A 88 -11.14 9.60 -8.12
N GLU A 89 -10.91 10.43 -9.15
CA GLU A 89 -9.85 11.44 -9.21
C GLU A 89 -9.76 12.36 -7.96
N GLU A 90 -10.81 12.47 -7.15
CA GLU A 90 -10.88 13.38 -6.00
C GLU A 90 -11.23 12.74 -4.65
N VAL A 91 -11.05 11.42 -4.47
CA VAL A 91 -11.33 10.80 -3.15
C VAL A 91 -10.22 11.13 -2.14
N ARG A 92 -10.46 12.15 -1.30
CA ARG A 92 -9.50 12.67 -0.29
C ARG A 92 -9.61 12.06 1.11
N GLU A 93 -10.58 11.19 1.34
CA GLU A 93 -10.90 10.64 2.66
C GLU A 93 -10.91 9.11 2.60
N ASN A 94 -10.03 8.44 3.36
CA ASN A 94 -10.20 6.99 3.57
C ASN A 94 -11.11 6.73 4.77
N PHE A 95 -11.68 5.54 4.77
CA PHE A 95 -12.37 5.01 5.94
C PHE A 95 -11.42 4.85 7.12
N LYS A 96 -11.92 5.22 8.32
CA LYS A 96 -11.37 5.06 9.67
C LYS A 96 -9.90 4.60 9.79
N PRO A 97 -9.02 5.35 10.48
CA PRO A 97 -7.65 4.93 10.73
C PRO A 97 -7.61 3.54 11.36
N LEU A 98 -7.04 2.57 10.65
CA LEU A 98 -6.87 1.19 11.16
C LEU A 98 -5.97 1.12 12.41
N THR A 99 -5.27 2.20 12.74
CA THR A 99 -4.20 2.22 13.75
C THR A 99 -4.35 3.30 14.82
N GLY A 100 -5.52 3.97 14.92
CA GLY A 100 -5.71 5.07 15.88
C GLY A 100 -4.79 6.28 15.61
N ASN A 101 -4.25 6.38 14.39
CA ASN A 101 -3.38 7.48 13.96
C ASN A 101 -4.01 8.16 12.74
N ASP A 102 -4.77 9.22 12.99
CA ASP A 102 -5.53 10.00 11.98
C ASP A 102 -4.66 10.58 10.87
N VAL A 103 -3.35 10.73 11.12
CA VAL A 103 -2.38 11.29 10.16
C VAL A 103 -2.12 10.35 8.98
N LEU A 104 -2.23 9.03 9.17
CA LEU A 104 -1.96 8.02 8.13
C LEU A 104 -3.19 7.61 7.33
N ALA A 105 -4.37 8.10 7.70
CA ALA A 105 -5.66 7.63 7.21
C ALA A 105 -6.24 8.44 6.07
N LYS A 106 -5.59 9.50 5.58
CA LYS A 106 -6.05 10.18 4.36
C LYS A 106 -5.37 9.52 3.16
N ALA A 107 -5.96 9.58 1.97
CA ALA A 107 -5.24 9.36 0.71
C ALA A 107 -5.31 10.72 0.01
N GLU A 108 -4.18 11.26 -0.44
CA GLU A 108 -4.16 12.64 -0.92
C GLU A 108 -4.64 12.75 -2.36
N PHE A 109 -4.44 11.70 -3.17
CA PHE A 109 -4.90 11.68 -4.56
C PHE A 109 -5.04 10.26 -5.11
N VAL A 110 -6.02 10.05 -5.99
CA VAL A 110 -6.18 8.83 -6.80
C VAL A 110 -6.01 9.22 -8.27
N VAL A 111 -5.06 8.61 -8.99
CA VAL A 111 -4.93 8.83 -10.44
C VAL A 111 -5.38 7.57 -11.18
N PRO A 112 -6.51 7.60 -11.90
CA PRO A 112 -6.95 6.48 -12.72
C PRO A 112 -6.07 6.36 -13.97
N LYS A 113 -5.34 5.25 -14.08
CA LYS A 113 -4.59 4.90 -15.28
C LYS A 113 -5.42 3.89 -16.08
N ASN A 114 -6.23 4.40 -16.99
CA ASN A 114 -6.97 3.60 -17.96
C ASN A 114 -5.98 2.99 -18.96
N ALA A 115 -5.42 1.82 -18.66
CA ALA A 115 -4.71 1.02 -19.64
C ALA A 115 -5.50 -0.26 -19.90
N VAL A 116 -6.45 -0.20 -20.83
CA VAL A 116 -7.01 -1.42 -21.43
C VAL A 116 -5.88 -2.12 -22.17
N LYS A 117 -5.16 -3.01 -21.48
CA LYS A 117 -4.12 -3.81 -22.12
C LYS A 117 -4.77 -4.73 -23.15
N LYS A 118 -4.08 -4.95 -24.28
CA LYS A 118 -4.51 -5.90 -25.32
C LYS A 118 -4.76 -7.27 -24.66
N GLY A 119 -6.01 -7.72 -24.59
CA GLY A 119 -6.39 -9.06 -24.15
C GLY A 119 -7.19 -9.17 -22.84
N GLY A 120 -7.48 -8.08 -22.13
CA GLY A 120 -8.33 -8.16 -20.94
C GLY A 120 -8.54 -6.80 -20.30
N ALA A 121 -9.75 -6.56 -19.81
CA ALA A 121 -10.16 -5.35 -19.14
C ALA A 121 -9.41 -5.18 -17.79
N GLN A 122 -8.16 -4.74 -17.87
CA GLN A 122 -7.35 -4.35 -16.72
C GLN A 122 -7.52 -2.84 -16.47
N PHE A 123 -7.62 -2.47 -15.21
CA PHE A 123 -7.62 -1.07 -14.80
C PHE A 123 -6.66 -0.87 -13.62
N THR A 124 -6.04 0.30 -13.53
CA THR A 124 -5.03 0.60 -12.50
C THR A 124 -5.36 1.94 -11.84
N LEU A 125 -5.31 1.98 -10.52
CA LEU A 125 -5.39 3.18 -9.70
C LEU A 125 -4.04 3.42 -9.02
N TRP A 126 -3.62 4.66 -9.00
CA TRP A 126 -2.50 5.11 -8.17
C TRP A 126 -3.02 5.83 -6.95
N PHE A 127 -2.67 5.37 -5.76
CA PHE A 127 -2.92 6.04 -4.50
C PHE A 127 -1.63 6.67 -4.02
N PHE A 128 -1.71 7.94 -3.62
CA PHE A 128 -0.60 8.62 -2.95
C PHE A 128 -0.90 8.83 -1.48
N THR A 129 -0.04 8.31 -0.60
CA THR A 129 -0.18 8.52 0.84
C THR A 129 0.02 10.01 1.17
N PRO A 130 -0.76 10.61 2.10
CA PRO A 130 -0.64 12.01 2.47
C PRO A 130 0.73 12.33 3.03
N ASN A 131 1.21 13.53 2.73
CA ASN A 131 2.51 14.08 3.14
C ASN A 131 3.70 13.32 2.53
N LYS A 132 3.77 12.01 2.70
CA LYS A 132 4.87 11.16 2.22
C LYS A 132 4.86 10.99 0.70
N GLN A 133 3.67 10.98 0.07
CA GLN A 133 3.50 10.73 -1.36
C GLN A 133 4.11 9.39 -1.78
N TRP A 134 3.93 8.35 -0.96
CA TRP A 134 4.23 6.98 -1.35
C TRP A 134 3.26 6.55 -2.43
N LEU A 135 3.78 5.96 -3.50
CA LEU A 135 2.93 5.41 -4.54
C LEU A 135 2.51 3.97 -4.19
N ASP A 136 1.24 3.82 -3.89
CA ASP A 136 0.55 2.53 -3.86
C ASP A 136 -0.23 2.35 -5.17
N VAL A 137 -0.18 1.14 -5.71
CA VAL A 137 -0.81 0.78 -6.98
C VAL A 137 -1.88 -0.27 -6.71
N MET A 138 -3.08 -0.03 -7.20
CA MET A 138 -4.18 -0.99 -7.14
C MET A 138 -4.58 -1.39 -8.56
N GLU A 139 -4.45 -2.67 -8.86
CA GLU A 139 -4.77 -3.25 -10.15
C GLU A 139 -6.04 -4.08 -10.07
N PHE A 140 -6.94 -3.86 -11.01
CA PHE A 140 -8.16 -4.63 -11.22
C PHE A 140 -7.98 -5.43 -12.49
N VAL A 141 -8.09 -6.75 -12.38
CA VAL A 141 -8.09 -7.66 -13.53
C VAL A 141 -9.50 -8.24 -13.63
N HIS A 142 -10.25 -7.86 -14.66
CA HIS A 142 -11.58 -8.37 -14.90
C HIS A 142 -11.55 -9.90 -15.13
N ASP A 143 -12.32 -10.63 -14.33
CA ASP A 143 -12.49 -12.06 -14.44
C ASP A 143 -13.74 -12.36 -15.27
N THR A 144 -13.57 -12.46 -16.58
CA THR A 144 -14.67 -12.72 -17.52
C THR A 144 -15.33 -14.08 -17.32
N THR A 145 -14.68 -15.02 -16.62
CA THR A 145 -15.22 -16.36 -16.39
C THR A 145 -16.22 -16.42 -15.25
N ASN A 146 -16.02 -15.60 -14.22
CA ASN A 146 -16.89 -15.51 -13.04
C ASN A 146 -17.88 -14.34 -13.11
N SER A 147 -17.73 -13.46 -14.11
CA SER A 147 -18.63 -12.32 -14.32
C SER A 147 -19.91 -12.75 -15.02
N THR A 148 -21.03 -12.18 -14.58
CA THR A 148 -22.36 -12.36 -15.16
C THR A 148 -22.83 -11.05 -15.78
N PRO A 149 -23.96 -11.03 -16.53
CA PRO A 149 -24.53 -9.79 -17.07
C PRO A 149 -24.93 -8.75 -16.01
N THR A 150 -25.08 -9.16 -14.75
CA THR A 150 -25.49 -8.27 -13.65
C THR A 150 -24.40 -8.07 -12.59
N SER A 151 -23.33 -8.87 -12.62
CA SER A 151 -22.26 -8.86 -11.62
C SER A 151 -20.91 -8.98 -12.29
N GLN A 152 -20.05 -7.98 -12.09
CA GLN A 152 -18.69 -7.95 -12.63
C GLN A 152 -17.70 -8.34 -11.54
N VAL A 153 -16.86 -9.35 -11.80
CA VAL A 153 -15.89 -9.89 -10.84
C VAL A 153 -14.48 -9.49 -11.24
N PHE A 154 -13.70 -9.02 -10.27
CA PHE A 154 -12.33 -8.56 -10.45
C PHE A 154 -11.37 -9.25 -9.49
N LYS A 155 -10.22 -9.68 -9.99
CA LYS A 155 -9.06 -9.99 -9.17
C LYS A 155 -8.31 -8.69 -8.91
N VAL A 156 -8.21 -8.33 -7.64
CA VAL A 156 -7.65 -7.05 -7.22
C VAL A 156 -6.34 -7.28 -6.48
N LEU A 157 -5.31 -6.54 -6.88
CA LEU A 157 -4.01 -6.50 -6.22
C LEU A 157 -3.69 -5.05 -5.86
N SER A 158 -3.57 -4.75 -4.57
CA SER A 158 -3.11 -3.46 -4.05
C SER A 158 -1.73 -3.63 -3.42
N PHE A 159 -0.75 -2.81 -3.77
CA PHE A 159 0.63 -2.94 -3.30
C PHE A 159 1.38 -1.62 -3.35
N SER A 160 2.41 -1.49 -2.52
CA SER A 160 3.33 -0.35 -2.60
C SER A 160 4.40 -0.57 -3.67
N SER A 161 4.57 0.39 -4.56
CA SER A 161 5.43 0.27 -5.76
C SER A 161 6.93 0.18 -5.44
N GLY A 162 7.39 0.73 -4.32
CA GLY A 162 8.78 0.70 -3.87
C GLY A 162 8.92 1.01 -2.38
N VAL A 163 10.16 1.00 -1.87
CA VAL A 163 10.45 1.26 -0.45
C VAL A 163 10.67 2.75 -0.16
N VAL A 164 10.91 3.56 -1.20
CA VAL A 164 11.12 5.02 -1.08
C VAL A 164 9.91 5.76 -1.65
N PRO A 165 9.42 6.83 -0.99
CA PRO A 165 8.29 7.60 -1.50
C PRO A 165 8.56 8.25 -2.86
N ALA A 166 7.52 8.41 -3.67
CA ALA A 166 7.64 8.95 -5.03
C ALA A 166 8.00 10.44 -5.06
N SER A 167 7.83 11.15 -3.94
CA SER A 167 8.26 12.55 -3.77
C SER A 167 9.77 12.73 -3.66
N VAL A 168 10.52 11.69 -3.29
CA VAL A 168 11.98 11.76 -3.11
C VAL A 168 12.66 11.78 -4.49
N PRO A 169 13.54 12.74 -4.81
CA PRO A 169 14.30 12.70 -6.05
C PRO A 169 15.05 11.38 -6.22
N LEU A 170 15.02 10.82 -7.43
CA LEU A 170 15.62 9.52 -7.75
C LEU A 170 15.02 8.36 -6.95
N CYS A 171 13.73 8.44 -6.58
CA CYS A 171 13.07 7.40 -5.75
C CYS A 171 13.16 6.01 -6.36
N LEU A 172 13.17 5.90 -7.70
CA LEU A 172 13.34 4.64 -8.41
C LEU A 172 14.70 4.01 -8.11
N LEU A 173 15.78 4.79 -8.26
CA LEU A 173 17.14 4.32 -8.00
C LEU A 173 17.26 3.84 -6.56
N PHE A 174 16.81 4.64 -5.59
CA PHE A 174 16.85 4.23 -4.19
C PHE A 174 15.96 3.03 -3.91
N SER A 175 14.77 2.94 -4.51
CA SER A 175 13.91 1.77 -4.33
C SER A 175 14.50 0.49 -4.91
N VAL A 176 15.26 0.61 -6.01
CA VAL A 176 16.02 -0.51 -6.61
C VAL A 176 17.23 -0.87 -5.74
N LEU A 177 17.95 0.09 -5.15
CA LEU A 177 19.08 -0.21 -4.27
C LEU A 177 18.62 -0.84 -2.94
N PHE A 178 17.49 -0.40 -2.41
CA PHE A 178 16.94 -0.83 -1.13
C PHE A 178 15.85 -1.91 -1.24
N PHE A 179 15.67 -2.55 -2.40
CA PHE A 179 14.64 -3.58 -2.58
C PHE A 179 14.82 -4.81 -1.69
N LEU A 180 16.04 -5.02 -1.16
CA LEU A 180 16.34 -6.09 -0.20
C LEU A 180 15.89 -5.76 1.23
N ILE A 181 15.52 -4.50 1.51
CA ILE A 181 15.01 -4.12 2.81
C ILE A 181 13.54 -4.56 2.87
N PRO A 182 13.15 -5.42 3.84
CA PRO A 182 11.78 -5.89 3.94
C PRO A 182 10.86 -4.72 4.26
N PHE A 183 10.02 -4.37 3.30
CA PHE A 183 8.98 -3.37 3.46
C PHE A 183 7.65 -4.10 3.74
N SER A 184 6.96 -3.72 4.82
CA SER A 184 5.69 -4.33 5.21
C SER A 184 4.59 -3.30 5.16
N ASP A 185 3.44 -3.71 4.62
CA ASP A 185 2.22 -2.92 4.62
C ASP A 185 1.64 -2.87 6.04
N VAL A 186 1.33 -1.66 6.50
CA VAL A 186 0.68 -1.39 7.78
C VAL A 186 -0.84 -1.33 7.64
N GLY A 187 -1.39 -2.01 6.64
CA GLY A 187 -2.82 -2.08 6.33
C GLY A 187 -3.31 -0.99 5.38
N GLN A 188 -2.42 -0.20 4.77
CA GLN A 188 -2.81 0.84 3.81
C GLN A 188 -3.37 0.26 2.52
N ASN A 189 -2.80 -0.82 1.98
CA ASN A 189 -3.35 -1.44 0.77
C ASN A 189 -4.76 -2.00 0.99
N TYR A 190 -5.02 -2.53 2.18
CA TYR A 190 -6.37 -2.93 2.58
C TYR A 190 -7.31 -1.71 2.66
N SER A 191 -6.87 -0.60 3.25
CA SER A 191 -7.65 0.64 3.28
C SER A 191 -8.03 1.13 1.88
N HIS A 192 -7.09 1.10 0.92
CA HIS A 192 -7.35 1.50 -0.47
C HIS A 192 -8.47 0.68 -1.10
N VAL A 193 -8.47 -0.65 -0.88
CA VAL A 193 -9.53 -1.54 -1.35
C VAL A 193 -10.89 -1.16 -0.75
N MET A 194 -10.93 -0.85 0.54
CA MET A 194 -12.16 -0.43 1.22
C MET A 194 -12.63 0.95 0.77
N THR A 195 -11.72 1.87 0.47
CA THR A 195 -12.03 3.18 -0.12
C THR A 195 -12.70 3.02 -1.48
N VAL A 196 -12.19 2.13 -2.34
CA VAL A 196 -12.84 1.84 -3.64
C VAL A 196 -14.22 1.22 -3.46
N LYS A 197 -14.37 0.27 -2.54
CA LYS A 197 -15.67 -0.34 -2.20
C LYS A 197 -16.72 0.71 -1.85
N GLN A 198 -16.35 1.65 -0.98
CA GLN A 198 -17.25 2.73 -0.58
C GLN A 198 -17.59 3.66 -1.72
N GLN A 199 -16.67 3.89 -2.65
CA GLN A 199 -16.98 4.71 -3.82
C GLN A 199 -18.05 4.04 -4.69
N PHE A 200 -17.98 2.72 -4.91
CA PHE A 200 -19.02 1.99 -5.61
C PHE A 200 -20.37 2.09 -4.88
N GLU A 201 -20.37 1.85 -3.57
CA GLU A 201 -21.58 1.94 -2.74
C GLU A 201 -22.21 3.34 -2.78
N LYS A 202 -21.39 4.41 -2.72
CA LYS A 202 -21.83 5.81 -2.86
C LYS A 202 -22.46 6.12 -4.22
N LYS A 203 -22.06 5.39 -5.27
CA LYS A 203 -22.60 5.50 -6.62
C LYS A 203 -23.79 4.55 -6.87
N GLY A 204 -24.26 3.84 -5.84
CA GLY A 204 -25.40 2.93 -5.93
C GLY A 204 -25.05 1.54 -6.47
N LEU A 205 -23.77 1.20 -6.60
CA LEU A 205 -23.33 -0.13 -7.01
C LEU A 205 -22.97 -0.95 -5.76
N GLU A 206 -23.65 -2.07 -5.55
CA GLU A 206 -23.33 -2.98 -4.46
C GLU A 206 -21.98 -3.66 -4.74
N ALA A 207 -21.03 -3.54 -3.82
CA ALA A 207 -19.70 -4.11 -3.94
C ALA A 207 -19.41 -5.08 -2.78
N VAL A 208 -18.93 -6.27 -3.11
CA VAL A 208 -18.53 -7.31 -2.14
C VAL A 208 -17.05 -7.59 -2.28
N VAL A 209 -16.34 -7.57 -1.16
CA VAL A 209 -14.90 -7.86 -1.10
C VAL A 209 -14.69 -9.17 -0.38
N GLU A 210 -14.34 -10.20 -1.15
CA GLU A 210 -13.96 -11.48 -0.60
C GLU A 210 -12.46 -11.47 -0.32
N LYS A 211 -12.08 -11.66 0.95
CA LYS A 211 -10.67 -11.72 1.34
C LYS A 211 -9.97 -12.81 0.54
N GLY A 212 -8.96 -12.43 -0.23
CA GLY A 212 -7.99 -13.39 -0.74
C GLY A 212 -7.28 -14.08 0.42
N ARG A 213 -6.88 -15.34 0.23
CA ARG A 213 -6.10 -16.10 1.23
C ARG A 213 -5.03 -15.18 1.84
N LYS A 214 -5.10 -14.92 3.16
CA LYS A 214 -3.90 -14.53 3.91
C LYS A 214 -2.88 -15.63 3.60
N SER A 215 -1.78 -15.29 2.93
CA SER A 215 -0.63 -16.19 2.92
C SER A 215 -0.34 -16.45 4.39
N LYS A 216 -0.44 -17.71 4.83
CA LYS A 216 -0.05 -18.09 6.18
C LYS A 216 1.45 -17.82 6.25
N THR A 217 1.84 -16.61 6.66
CA THR A 217 3.13 -16.40 7.29
C THR A 217 3.14 -17.39 8.44
N LYS A 218 3.97 -18.42 8.37
CA LYS A 218 4.21 -19.34 9.48
C LYS A 218 4.43 -18.46 10.71
N GLN A 219 3.45 -18.43 11.61
CA GLN A 219 3.74 -18.20 13.00
C GLN A 219 4.73 -19.30 13.35
N VAL A 220 6.01 -18.95 13.45
CA VAL A 220 6.96 -19.75 14.19
C VAL A 220 6.41 -19.72 15.60
N SER A 221 5.65 -20.76 15.94
CA SER A 221 5.20 -21.02 17.28
C SER A 221 6.44 -21.14 18.15
N ASP A 222 6.55 -20.23 19.10
CA ASP A 222 7.28 -20.45 20.35
C ASP A 222 6.93 -21.85 20.83
N THR A 223 7.85 -22.78 20.60
CA THR A 223 7.81 -24.09 21.24
C THR A 223 8.78 -23.95 22.40
N ALA A 224 8.26 -23.40 23.49
CA ALA A 224 8.86 -23.57 24.80
C ALA A 224 8.67 -25.05 25.19
N HIS A 225 9.77 -25.78 25.22
CA HIS A 225 9.94 -27.00 26.02
C HIS A 225 11.37 -27.01 26.56
#